data_AF-A0A7L0ICJ5-F1
#
_entry.id   AF-A0A7L0ICJ5-F1
#
_cell.length_a   1.000
_cell.length_b   1.000
_cell.length_c   1.000
_cell.angle_alpha   90.00
_cell.angle_beta   90.00
_cell.angle_gamma   90.00
#
_symmetry.space_group_name_H-M   'P 1'
#
loop_
_entity.id
_entity.type
_entity.pdbx_description
1 polymer ?
#
loop_
_entity_poly.entity_id
_entity_poly.type
_entity_poly.pdbx_seq_one_letter_code
_entity_poly.pdbx_strand_id
1 'polypeptide(L)' 'LDPATAHPQILVSPDGRTAGRRESPPAPLPSGAERFESLRCVLGLQGFSGGRHRWAVEVRPGPDWALGVAREFVSRK' A
#
# COMPACT_ATOMS: atom_id res chain seq x y z
N LEU A 1 -1.04 -3.66 -6.69
CA LEU A 1 -0.98 -3.34 -5.25
C LEU A 1 -1.36 -4.58 -4.49
N ASP A 2 -0.61 -4.91 -3.46
CA ASP A 2 -0.81 -6.14 -2.68
C ASP A 2 -1.69 -5.87 -1.44
N PRO A 3 -2.94 -6.40 -1.40
CA PRO A 3 -3.85 -6.24 -0.26
C PRO A 3 -3.34 -6.86 1.06
N ALA A 4 -2.43 -7.84 0.99
CA ALA A 4 -1.83 -8.47 2.17
C ALA A 4 -0.96 -7.46 2.94
N THR A 5 -0.30 -6.56 2.21
CA THR A 5 0.56 -5.52 2.78
C THR A 5 -0.21 -4.28 3.23
N ALA A 6 -1.38 -4.03 2.65
CA ALA A 6 -2.11 -2.77 2.82
C ALA A 6 -2.49 -2.49 4.28
N HIS A 7 -2.15 -1.29 4.76
CA HIS A 7 -2.65 -0.81 6.05
C HIS A 7 -4.18 -0.88 6.12
N PRO A 8 -4.81 -1.21 7.27
CA PRO A 8 -6.26 -1.37 7.38
C PRO A 8 -7.09 -0.19 6.86
N GLN A 9 -6.58 1.05 6.97
CA GLN A 9 -7.24 2.25 6.44
C GLN A 9 -7.12 2.46 4.92
N ILE A 10 -6.44 1.58 4.20
CA ILE A 10 -6.31 1.62 2.74
C ILE A 10 -7.21 0.56 2.11
N LEU A 11 -8.00 0.98 1.13
CA LEU A 11 -8.75 0.13 0.23
C LEU A 11 -7.96 -0.05 -1.07
N VAL A 12 -7.78 -1.30 -1.47
CA VAL A 12 -7.19 -1.66 -2.77
C VAL A 12 -8.33 -2.13 -3.68
N SER A 13 -8.36 -1.65 -4.93
CA SER A 13 -9.35 -2.09 -5.92
C SER A 13 -9.17 -3.58 -6.26
N PRO A 14 -10.23 -4.28 -6.73
CA PRO A 14 -10.12 -5.70 -7.10
C PRO A 14 -9.06 -6.00 -8.16
N ASP A 15 -8.80 -5.05 -9.06
CA ASP A 15 -7.77 -5.16 -10.10
C ASP A 15 -6.35 -4.79 -9.60
N GLY A 16 -6.23 -4.39 -8.32
CA GLY A 16 -4.97 -4.04 -7.69
C GLY A 16 -4.31 -2.78 -8.23
N ARG A 17 -5.01 -1.91 -8.96
CA ARG A 17 -4.41 -0.69 -9.57
C ARG A 17 -4.67 0.59 -8.79
N THR A 18 -5.71 0.63 -7.97
CA THR A 18 -6.10 1.83 -7.22
C THR A 18 -5.99 1.58 -5.73
N ALA A 19 -5.46 2.56 -5.00
CA ALA A 19 -5.55 2.62 -3.56
C ALA A 19 -6.19 3.93 -3.11
N GLY A 20 -7.01 3.86 -2.07
CA GLY A 20 -7.67 5.01 -1.49
C GLY A 20 -7.86 4.85 0.01
N ARG A 21 -8.04 5.97 0.70
CA ARG A 21 -8.35 5.97 2.12
C ARG A 21 -9.79 5.47 2.34
N ARG A 22 -10.01 4.68 3.38
CA ARG A 22 -11.36 4.41 3.89
C ARG A 22 -11.98 5.67 4.47
N GLU A 23 -13.26 5.87 4.21
CA GLU A 23 -14.06 6.94 4.82
C GLU A 23 -14.40 6.61 6.28
N SER A 24 -14.70 5.34 6.56
CA SER A 24 -15.01 4.85 7.91
C SER A 24 -13.81 4.10 8.54
N PRO A 25 -13.74 4.05 9.88
CA PRO A 25 -12.78 3.20 10.57
C PRO A 25 -12.89 1.75 10.08
N PRO A 26 -11.76 1.07 9.81
CA PRO A 26 -11.80 -0.32 9.41
C PRO A 26 -12.35 -1.19 10.53
N ALA A 27 -13.12 -2.22 10.17
CA ALA A 27 -13.37 -3.33 11.08
C ALA A 27 -12.04 -3.97 11.48
N PRO A 28 -11.96 -4.64 12.64
CA PRO A 28 -10.78 -5.39 13.03
C PRO A 28 -10.43 -6.39 11.93
N LEU A 29 -9.32 -6.14 11.22
CA LEU A 29 -8.77 -7.10 10.27
C LEU A 29 -7.75 -7.97 11.03
N PRO A 30 -7.69 -9.28 10.75
CA PRO A 30 -6.65 -10.12 11.32
C PRO A 30 -5.28 -9.54 10.99
N SER A 31 -4.43 -9.39 12.00
CA SER A 31 -3.06 -8.94 11.84
C SER A 31 -2.30 -9.98 11.03
N GLY A 32 -1.79 -9.58 9.85
CA GLY A 32 -0.89 -10.40 9.05
C GLY A 32 0.54 -9.93 9.25
N ALA A 33 1.51 -10.85 9.26
CA ALA A 33 2.93 -10.50 9.38
C ALA A 33 3.39 -9.51 8.29
N GLU A 34 2.71 -9.51 7.15
CA GLU A 34 3.04 -8.70 6.01
C GLU A 34 2.38 -7.32 5.98
N ARG A 35 1.41 -7.06 6.87
CA ARG A 35 0.57 -5.86 6.85
C ARG A 35 1.28 -4.69 7.52
N PHE A 36 1.17 -3.50 6.93
CA PHE A 36 1.54 -2.28 7.66
C PHE A 36 0.50 -1.95 8.73
N GLU A 37 0.95 -1.81 9.98
CA GLU A 37 0.10 -1.45 11.13
C GLU A 37 0.28 0.03 11.53
N SER A 38 1.52 0.54 11.44
CA SER A 38 1.84 1.92 11.84
C SER A 38 1.79 2.92 10.68
N LEU A 39 2.30 2.55 9.51
CA LEU A 39 2.35 3.42 8.34
C LEU A 39 1.16 3.16 7.41
N ARG A 40 0.51 4.22 6.93
CA ARG A 40 -0.58 4.13 5.93
C ARG A 40 0.02 3.88 4.55
N CYS A 41 0.52 2.67 4.35
CA CYS A 41 1.18 2.25 3.12
C CYS A 41 0.60 0.94 2.57
N VAL A 42 0.87 0.71 1.28
CA VAL A 42 0.61 -0.54 0.57
C VAL A 42 1.73 -0.72 -0.44
N LEU A 43 2.20 -1.96 -0.63
CA LEU A 43 3.26 -2.26 -1.59
C LEU A 43 2.70 -2.68 -2.95
N GLY A 44 3.57 -2.61 -3.96
CA GLY A 44 3.36 -3.30 -5.23
C GLY A 44 3.39 -4.82 -5.04
N LEU A 45 2.81 -5.55 -5.98
CA LEU A 45 2.78 -7.02 -5.94
C LEU A 45 4.16 -7.64 -6.25
N GLN A 46 4.98 -6.92 -7.02
CA GLN A 46 6.28 -7.40 -7.47
C GLN A 46 7.40 -6.54 -6.89
N GLY A 47 8.43 -7.21 -6.36
CA GLY A 47 9.71 -6.60 -6.00
C GLY A 47 10.70 -6.59 -7.16
N PHE A 48 11.75 -5.78 -7.03
CA PHE A 48 12.81 -5.67 -8.03
C PHE A 48 14.17 -5.94 -7.39
N SER A 49 14.99 -6.81 -8.02
CA SER A 49 16.35 -7.14 -7.57
C SER A 49 17.45 -6.46 -8.40
N GLY A 50 17.09 -5.76 -9.48
CA GLY A 50 18.01 -5.04 -10.36
C GLY A 50 17.29 -4.42 -11.56
N GLY A 51 18.04 -3.70 -12.40
CA GLY A 51 17.54 -3.06 -13.62
C GLY A 51 16.94 -1.66 -13.42
N ARG A 52 16.30 -1.13 -14.48
CA ARG A 52 15.64 0.19 -14.48
C ARG A 52 14.15 0.03 -14.71
N HIS A 53 13.36 0.57 -13.78
CA HIS A 53 11.90 0.44 -13.76
C HIS A 53 11.25 1.81 -13.73
N ARG A 54 10.05 1.92 -14.31
CA ARG A 54 9.24 3.15 -14.30
C ARG A 54 7.78 2.80 -14.12
N TRP A 55 7.08 3.63 -13.36
CA TRP A 55 5.63 3.60 -13.22
C TRP A 55 5.09 5.03 -13.28
N ALA A 56 3.79 5.15 -13.52
CA ALA A 56 3.04 6.39 -13.44
C ALA A 56 1.86 6.16 -12.50
N VAL A 57 1.49 7.19 -11.75
CA VAL A 57 0.34 7.16 -10.84
C VAL A 57 -0.49 8.40 -11.10
N GLU A 58 -1.78 8.20 -11.30
CA GLU A 58 -2.75 9.29 -11.29
C GLU A 58 -3.12 9.58 -9.84
N VAL A 59 -2.97 10.84 -9.43
CA VAL A 59 -3.30 11.29 -8.08
C VAL A 59 -4.58 12.11 -8.12
N ARG A 60 -5.57 11.66 -7.35
CA ARG A 60 -6.80 12.44 -7.15
C ARG A 60 -6.60 13.48 -6.05
N PRO A 61 -7.33 14.61 -6.08
CA PRO A 61 -7.29 15.60 -5.01
C PRO A 61 -7.56 14.97 -3.64
N GLY A 62 -6.77 15.33 -2.66
CA GLY A 62 -6.84 14.77 -1.32
C GLY A 62 -5.83 15.43 -0.37
N PRO A 63 -5.99 15.24 0.94
CA PRO A 63 -5.17 15.93 1.94
C PRO A 63 -3.70 15.53 1.90
N ASP A 64 -3.38 14.26 1.59
CA ASP A 64 -2.03 13.74 1.61
C ASP A 64 -1.87 12.48 0.74
N TRP A 65 -0.68 12.34 0.15
CA TRP A 65 -0.24 11.13 -0.54
C TRP A 65 1.29 11.09 -0.58
N ALA A 66 1.85 9.88 -0.67
CA ALA A 66 3.26 9.66 -0.88
C ALA A 66 3.46 8.47 -1.84
N LEU A 67 4.53 8.52 -2.64
CA LEU A 67 4.90 7.49 -3.59
C LEU A 67 6.42 7.30 -3.56
N GLY A 68 6.86 6.05 -3.64
CA GLY A 68 8.29 5.73 -3.65
C GLY A 68 8.55 4.24 -3.71
N VAL A 69 9.75 3.88 -3.25
CA VAL A 69 10.21 2.49 -3.14
C VAL A 69 10.56 2.17 -1.70
N ALA A 70 10.38 0.92 -1.30
CA ALA A 70 10.75 0.41 0.00
C ALA A 70 11.61 -0.83 -0.16
N ARG A 71 12.46 -1.12 0.84
CA ARG A 71 13.13 -2.42 0.94
C ARG A 71 12.08 -3.47 1.30
N GLU A 72 12.24 -4.69 0.81
CA GLU A 72 11.33 -5.82 1.09
C GLU A 72 11.13 -6.06 2.60
N PHE A 73 12.19 -5.84 3.38
CA PHE A 73 12.25 -6.05 4.83
C PHE A 73 12.02 -4.77 5.65
N VAL A 74 11.39 -3.74 5.08
CA VAL A 74 11.01 -2.54 5.84
C VAL A 74 10.13 -2.92 7.05
N SER A 75 10.30 -2.24 8.20
CA SER A 75 9.43 -2.48 9.36
C SER A 75 7.99 -2.19 8.99
N ARG A 76 7.10 -3.14 9.28
CA ARG A 76 5.67 -3.06 9.00
C ARG A 76 4.85 -2.77 10.26
N LYS A 77 5.47 -2.95 11.42
CA LYS A 77 4.92 -2.63 12.74
C LYS A 77 5.53 -1.34 13.26
#